data_AF-A0A0F0LDD7-F1
#
_entry.id   AF-A0A0F0LDD7-F1
#
_cell.length_a   1.000
_cell.length_b   1.000
_cell.length_c   1.000
_cell.angle_alpha   90.00
_cell.angle_beta   90.00
_cell.angle_gamma   90.00
#
_symmetry.space_group_name_H-M   'P 1'
#
loop_
_entity.id
_entity.type
_entity.pdbx_description
1 polymer ?
#
loop_
_entity_poly.entity_id
_entity_poly.type
_entity_poly.pdbx_seq_one_letter_code
_entity_poly.pdbx_strand_id
1 'polypeptide(L)'
;MSRRDGARRTFTGILALFGVLLLGLMLWAPPLQKTDASYTDAEFAGGSGVNAVRLVPPQITGVSTCRSALLGGNIMVVTWKWTAQTAPYSGFTAAADTEWQIAGTAWQAVPTTGPDANGTYTTTFTSSLLSGLLGGLLGETFSSNVRTKAWTGWVSPTVSTLTYTKPILSTPTCTFANGS
;
A
#
# COMPACT_ATOMS: atom_id res chain seq x y z
N MET A 1 61.52 -21.32 32.91
CA MET A 1 60.75 -21.12 34.16
C MET A 1 60.19 -19.70 34.18
N SER A 2 59.02 -19.51 33.55
CA SER A 2 57.68 -19.42 34.16
C SER A 2 57.40 -18.09 34.89
N ARG A 3 56.97 -17.08 34.11
CA ARG A 3 56.25 -15.88 34.58
C ARG A 3 54.97 -15.74 33.74
N ARG A 4 53.95 -16.57 34.00
CA ARG A 4 52.63 -16.47 33.31
C ARG A 4 51.41 -16.69 34.21
N ASP A 5 51.54 -16.54 35.53
CA ASP A 5 50.43 -16.87 36.45
C ASP A 5 49.68 -15.65 37.05
N GLY A 6 50.17 -14.42 36.84
CA GLY A 6 49.54 -13.22 37.41
C GLY A 6 48.30 -12.70 36.65
N ALA A 7 48.36 -12.69 35.31
CA ALA A 7 47.33 -12.05 34.48
C ALA A 7 46.03 -12.86 34.36
N ARG A 8 46.07 -14.17 34.61
CA ARG A 8 44.88 -15.04 34.55
C ARG A 8 43.97 -14.88 35.76
N ARG A 9 44.50 -14.56 36.95
CA ARG A 9 43.69 -14.46 38.18
C ARG A 9 42.87 -13.17 38.27
N THR A 10 43.34 -12.06 37.68
CA THR A 10 42.62 -10.78 37.71
C THR A 10 41.45 -10.74 36.73
N PHE A 11 41.57 -11.38 35.56
CA PHE A 11 40.49 -11.42 34.57
C PHE A 11 39.26 -12.22 35.01
N THR A 12 39.46 -13.33 35.73
CA THR A 12 38.35 -14.17 36.19
C THR A 12 37.54 -13.50 37.30
N GLY A 13 38.20 -12.72 38.17
CA GLY A 13 37.52 -11.97 39.24
C GLY A 13 36.62 -10.85 38.72
N ILE A 14 37.05 -10.13 37.67
CA ILE A 14 36.28 -9.03 37.08
C ILE A 14 35.04 -9.56 36.33
N LEU A 15 35.17 -10.69 35.61
CA LEU A 15 34.04 -11.32 34.92
C LEU A 15 33.00 -11.88 35.91
N ALA A 16 33.43 -12.45 37.04
CA ALA A 16 32.52 -12.92 38.07
C ALA A 16 31.76 -11.77 38.75
N LEU A 17 32.45 -10.65 39.03
CA LEU A 17 31.82 -9.44 39.57
C LEU A 17 30.80 -8.83 38.60
N PHE A 18 31.16 -8.72 37.31
CA PHE A 18 30.22 -8.25 36.30
C PHE A 18 29.02 -9.20 36.11
N GLY A 19 29.25 -10.51 36.16
CA GLY A 19 28.19 -11.52 36.08
C GLY A 19 27.19 -11.42 37.22
N VAL A 20 27.66 -11.29 38.46
CA VAL A 20 26.79 -11.14 39.65
C VAL A 20 26.07 -9.79 39.64
N LEU A 21 26.73 -8.71 39.20
CA LEU A 21 26.10 -7.39 39.09
C LEU A 21 24.99 -7.38 38.04
N LEU A 22 25.22 -7.99 36.87
CA LEU A 22 24.22 -8.10 35.81
C LEU A 22 23.04 -8.99 36.21
N LEU A 23 23.30 -10.09 36.92
CA LEU A 23 22.22 -10.94 37.46
C LEU A 23 21.39 -10.20 38.52
N GLY A 24 22.05 -9.44 39.40
CA GLY A 24 21.37 -8.64 40.43
C GLY A 24 20.46 -7.56 39.85
N LEU A 25 20.89 -6.91 38.77
CA LEU A 25 20.08 -5.90 38.06
C LEU A 25 18.87 -6.52 37.34
N MET A 26 18.96 -7.76 36.86
CA MET A 26 17.82 -8.46 36.24
C MET A 26 16.79 -8.97 37.27
N LEU A 27 17.24 -9.34 38.48
CA LEU A 27 16.35 -9.84 39.53
C LEU A 27 15.56 -8.72 40.25
N TRP A 28 15.98 -7.47 40.11
CA TRP A 28 15.34 -6.29 40.70
C TRP A 28 14.67 -5.37 39.68
N ALA A 29 14.66 -5.75 38.40
CA ALA A 29 13.90 -5.02 37.40
C ALA A 29 12.40 -5.15 37.74
N PRO A 30 11.68 -4.02 37.96
CA PRO A 30 10.24 -4.10 38.17
C PRO A 30 9.62 -4.81 36.97
N PRO A 31 8.64 -5.70 37.18
CA PRO A 31 7.99 -6.39 36.08
C PRO A 31 7.43 -5.35 35.12
N LEU A 32 7.64 -5.58 33.81
CA LEU A 32 7.01 -4.79 32.75
C LEU A 32 5.50 -4.75 33.00
N GLN A 33 5.01 -3.64 33.52
CA GLN A 33 3.59 -3.41 33.65
C GLN A 33 3.05 -3.15 32.25
N LYS A 34 2.48 -4.20 31.64
CA LYS A 34 1.66 -4.03 30.44
C LYS A 34 0.44 -3.25 30.86
N THR A 35 0.36 -1.99 30.43
CA THR A 35 -0.86 -1.21 30.55
C THR A 35 -1.81 -1.67 29.44
N ASP A 36 -2.66 -2.64 29.74
CA ASP A 36 -3.81 -2.96 28.90
C ASP A 36 -4.83 -1.83 29.06
N ALA A 37 -4.89 -0.95 28.07
CA ALA A 37 -5.95 0.04 27.98
C ALA A 37 -7.19 -0.65 27.37
N SER A 38 -8.20 -0.94 28.19
CA SER A 38 -9.52 -1.31 27.70
C SER A 38 -10.48 -0.14 27.92
N TYR A 39 -11.26 0.16 26.88
CA TYR A 39 -12.34 1.14 26.98
C TYR A 39 -13.59 0.38 27.45
N THR A 40 -14.06 0.66 28.67
CA THR A 40 -15.29 0.06 29.23
C THR A 40 -16.42 1.07 29.34
N ASP A 41 -16.38 2.14 28.56
CA ASP A 41 -17.47 3.11 28.56
C ASP A 41 -18.70 2.54 27.85
N ALA A 42 -19.72 2.21 28.64
CA ALA A 42 -21.02 1.76 28.16
C ALA A 42 -21.80 2.88 27.44
N GLU A 43 -21.42 4.14 27.64
CA GLU A 43 -22.11 5.32 27.12
C GLU A 43 -21.79 5.57 25.63
N PHE A 44 -20.73 4.94 25.10
CA PHE A 44 -20.44 4.87 23.65
C PHE A 44 -20.51 3.45 23.05
N ALA A 45 -20.50 2.39 23.86
CA ALA A 45 -20.57 1.01 23.36
C ALA A 45 -22.01 0.52 23.08
N GLY A 46 -23.03 1.28 23.48
CA GLY A 46 -24.43 0.81 23.55
C GLY A 46 -25.31 0.90 22.30
N GLY A 47 -24.83 1.39 21.15
CA GLY A 47 -25.77 1.53 20.00
C GLY A 47 -25.19 1.81 18.62
N SER A 48 -23.89 2.05 18.50
CA SER A 48 -23.22 2.18 17.21
C SER A 48 -21.79 1.69 17.41
N GLY A 49 -21.54 0.42 17.09
CA GLY A 49 -20.21 -0.16 17.21
C GLY A 49 -19.16 0.78 16.65
N VAL A 50 -18.00 0.86 17.31
CA VAL A 50 -16.81 1.51 16.77
C VAL A 50 -16.43 0.76 15.49
N ASN A 51 -17.07 1.13 14.38
CA ASN A 51 -16.77 0.60 13.07
C ASN A 51 -15.48 1.28 12.65
N ALA A 52 -14.35 0.61 12.86
CA ALA A 52 -13.10 1.01 12.26
C ALA A 52 -13.32 1.11 10.75
N VAL A 53 -13.34 2.34 10.23
CA VAL A 53 -13.52 2.59 8.80
C VAL A 53 -12.25 2.18 8.09
N ARG A 54 -12.29 1.04 7.38
CA ARG A 54 -11.19 0.59 6.52
C ARG A 54 -11.45 1.05 5.10
N LEU A 55 -10.56 1.90 4.57
CA LEU A 55 -10.57 2.26 3.17
C LEU A 55 -10.20 1.04 2.32
N VAL A 56 -11.00 0.77 1.29
CA VAL A 56 -10.76 -0.27 0.29
C VAL A 56 -10.36 0.45 -1.01
N PRO A 57 -9.42 -0.10 -1.81
CA PRO A 57 -9.08 0.49 -3.10
C PRO A 57 -10.30 0.48 -4.03
N PRO A 58 -10.34 1.38 -5.03
CA PRO A 58 -11.36 1.34 -6.05
C PRO A 58 -11.33 -0.01 -6.78
N GLN A 59 -12.51 -0.54 -7.07
CA GLN A 59 -12.67 -1.82 -7.72
C GLN A 59 -12.76 -1.60 -9.23
N ILE A 60 -11.79 -2.15 -9.96
CA ILE A 60 -11.79 -2.17 -11.41
C ILE A 60 -12.92 -3.08 -11.87
N THR A 61 -13.81 -2.55 -12.70
CA THR A 61 -14.97 -3.25 -13.25
C THR A 61 -14.74 -3.70 -14.69
N GLY A 62 -13.82 -3.06 -15.40
CA GLY A 62 -13.53 -3.42 -16.79
C GLY A 62 -12.42 -2.60 -17.41
N VAL A 63 -11.96 -3.08 -18.57
CA VAL A 63 -11.01 -2.41 -19.44
C VAL A 63 -11.61 -2.41 -20.84
N SER A 64 -12.10 -1.25 -21.30
CA SER A 64 -12.80 -1.13 -22.57
C SER A 64 -11.85 -0.95 -23.76
N THR A 65 -10.62 -0.51 -23.50
CA THR A 65 -9.57 -0.36 -24.52
C THR A 65 -8.27 -0.89 -23.96
N CYS A 66 -7.58 -1.73 -24.75
CA CYS A 66 -6.22 -2.20 -24.49
C CYS A 66 -5.48 -2.24 -25.82
N ARG A 67 -4.56 -1.29 -26.05
CA ARG A 67 -3.89 -1.08 -27.35
C ARG A 67 -2.39 -0.97 -27.20
N SER A 68 -1.69 -1.05 -28.32
CA SER A 68 -0.23 -0.91 -28.35
C SER A 68 0.14 0.55 -28.08
N ALA A 69 1.11 0.80 -27.19
CA ALA A 69 1.61 2.15 -26.96
C ALA A 69 2.18 2.80 -28.23
N LEU A 70 2.72 1.99 -29.14
CA LEU A 70 3.28 2.40 -30.43
C LEU A 70 2.26 3.03 -31.38
N LEU A 71 0.97 2.74 -31.21
CA LEU A 71 -0.09 3.27 -32.11
C LEU A 71 -0.56 4.67 -31.69
N GLY A 72 -0.03 5.22 -30.58
CA GLY A 72 -0.44 6.51 -30.06
C GLY A 72 -1.87 6.52 -29.50
N GLY A 73 -2.33 7.71 -29.07
CA GLY A 73 -3.68 7.92 -28.54
C GLY A 73 -3.92 7.25 -27.17
N ASN A 74 -5.13 6.74 -26.98
CA ASN A 74 -5.56 6.06 -25.76
C ASN A 74 -5.09 4.60 -25.77
N ILE A 75 -4.20 4.26 -24.86
CA ILE A 75 -3.60 2.92 -24.75
C ILE A 75 -4.51 2.04 -23.90
N MET A 76 -4.95 2.56 -22.75
CA MET A 76 -5.87 1.85 -21.86
C MET A 76 -6.98 2.77 -21.39
N VAL A 77 -8.21 2.24 -21.40
CA VAL A 77 -9.38 2.91 -20.83
C VAL A 77 -9.99 1.96 -19.81
N VAL A 78 -9.95 2.37 -18.55
CA VAL A 78 -10.29 1.52 -17.40
C VAL A 78 -11.51 2.10 -16.71
N THR A 79 -12.48 1.25 -16.44
CA THR A 79 -13.67 1.60 -15.66
C THR A 79 -13.54 1.02 -14.26
N TRP A 80 -13.91 1.81 -13.25
CA TRP A 80 -13.84 1.39 -11.85
C TRP A 80 -14.90 2.10 -11.01
N LYS A 81 -15.13 1.60 -9.80
CA LYS A 81 -16.03 2.21 -8.81
C LYS A 81 -15.50 1.96 -7.40
N TRP A 82 -15.86 2.81 -6.44
CA TRP A 82 -15.69 2.43 -5.04
C TRP A 82 -16.63 1.27 -4.68
N THR A 83 -16.26 0.50 -3.67
CA THR A 83 -17.05 -0.66 -3.19
C THR A 83 -18.45 -0.26 -2.74
N ALA A 84 -18.62 0.96 -2.26
CA ALA A 84 -19.92 1.54 -1.93
C ALA A 84 -19.98 3.01 -2.37
N GLN A 85 -21.19 3.49 -2.69
CA GLN A 85 -21.46 4.92 -2.93
C GLN A 85 -21.92 5.67 -1.66
N THR A 86 -21.89 5.00 -0.52
CA THR A 86 -22.23 5.55 0.80
C THR A 86 -20.95 5.80 1.60
N ALA A 87 -21.09 6.26 2.84
CA ALA A 87 -19.96 6.44 3.75
C ALA A 87 -19.08 5.16 3.81
N PRO A 88 -17.74 5.29 3.80
CA PRO A 88 -16.97 6.53 3.88
C PRO A 88 -16.75 7.25 2.54
N TYR A 89 -17.14 6.66 1.41
CA TYR A 89 -16.83 7.18 0.07
C TYR A 89 -17.81 8.23 -0.44
N SER A 90 -18.83 8.57 0.36
CA SER A 90 -19.79 9.63 0.04
C SER A 90 -19.05 10.96 -0.12
N GLY A 91 -19.13 11.55 -1.31
CA GLY A 91 -18.47 12.82 -1.64
C GLY A 91 -17.03 12.68 -2.15
N PHE A 92 -16.51 11.45 -2.28
CA PHE A 92 -15.20 11.23 -2.89
C PHE A 92 -15.24 11.59 -4.38
N THR A 93 -14.15 12.16 -4.85
CA THR A 93 -13.94 12.54 -6.24
C THR A 93 -12.69 11.85 -6.78
N ALA A 94 -12.72 11.42 -8.04
CA ALA A 94 -11.58 10.71 -8.62
C ALA A 94 -10.27 11.53 -8.63
N ALA A 95 -10.37 12.86 -8.65
CA ALA A 95 -9.19 13.73 -8.68
C ALA A 95 -8.52 13.91 -7.31
N ALA A 96 -9.30 13.91 -6.23
CA ALA A 96 -8.79 14.14 -4.87
C ALA A 96 -8.53 12.84 -4.11
N ASP A 97 -9.38 11.82 -4.33
CA ASP A 97 -9.49 10.65 -3.47
C ASP A 97 -8.98 9.35 -4.11
N THR A 98 -8.38 9.47 -5.30
CA THR A 98 -7.80 8.36 -6.04
C THR A 98 -6.39 8.69 -6.49
N GLU A 99 -5.46 7.77 -6.28
CA GLU A 99 -4.11 7.88 -6.80
C GLU A 99 -3.73 6.62 -7.56
N TRP A 100 -2.99 6.82 -8.65
CA TRP A 100 -2.43 5.77 -9.47
C TRP A 100 -0.92 5.77 -9.38
N GLN A 101 -0.36 4.58 -9.34
CA GLN A 101 1.07 4.34 -9.56
C GLN A 101 1.20 3.59 -10.88
N ILE A 102 2.03 4.09 -11.79
CA ILE A 102 2.17 3.52 -13.14
C ILE A 102 3.60 2.99 -13.28
N ALA A 103 3.77 1.70 -13.62
CA ALA A 103 5.07 1.03 -13.74
C ALA A 103 6.03 1.31 -12.54
N GLY A 104 5.50 1.31 -11.32
CA GLY A 104 6.30 1.54 -10.11
C GLY A 104 6.72 2.99 -9.84
N THR A 105 6.22 3.97 -10.61
CA THR A 105 6.47 5.40 -10.36
C THR A 105 5.80 5.92 -9.09
N ALA A 106 6.02 7.21 -8.79
CA ALA A 106 5.31 7.90 -7.72
C ALA A 106 3.78 7.87 -7.95
N TRP A 107 3.06 7.82 -6.84
CA TRP A 107 1.60 7.94 -6.82
C TRP A 107 1.18 9.33 -7.31
N GLN A 108 0.24 9.36 -8.25
CA GLN A 108 -0.22 10.59 -8.90
C GLN A 108 -1.70 10.50 -9.26
N ALA A 109 -2.35 11.66 -9.36
CA ALA A 109 -3.68 11.74 -9.95
C ALA A 109 -3.59 11.50 -11.46
N VAL A 110 -4.49 10.70 -12.01
CA VAL A 110 -4.59 10.44 -13.45
C VAL A 110 -5.94 10.95 -13.95
N PRO A 111 -6.00 11.63 -15.11
CA PRO A 111 -7.24 12.13 -15.67
C PRO A 111 -8.32 11.05 -15.70
N THR A 112 -9.41 11.34 -14.99
CA THR A 112 -10.54 10.44 -14.78
C THR A 112 -11.83 11.22 -14.96
N THR A 113 -12.78 10.65 -15.68
CA THR A 113 -14.13 11.20 -15.85
C THR A 113 -15.15 10.40 -15.05
N GLY A 114 -16.29 11.02 -14.72
CA GLY A 114 -17.35 10.43 -13.92
C GLY A 114 -17.53 11.10 -12.55
N PRO A 115 -18.41 10.55 -11.69
CA PRO A 115 -19.14 9.30 -11.90
C PRO A 115 -20.23 9.42 -12.97
N ASP A 116 -20.54 8.33 -13.66
CA ASP A 116 -21.78 8.20 -14.42
C ASP A 116 -23.00 7.98 -13.49
N ALA A 117 -24.20 7.84 -14.06
CA ALA A 117 -25.42 7.57 -13.28
C ALA A 117 -25.36 6.28 -12.42
N ASN A 118 -24.41 5.38 -12.69
CA ASN A 118 -24.20 4.13 -11.97
C ASN A 118 -23.00 4.21 -11.00
N GLY A 119 -22.37 5.38 -10.82
CA GLY A 119 -21.20 5.57 -9.99
C GLY A 119 -19.90 5.05 -10.58
N THR A 120 -19.85 4.84 -11.89
CA THR A 120 -18.65 4.34 -12.59
C THR A 120 -17.77 5.51 -13.01
N TYR A 121 -16.49 5.39 -12.73
CA TYR A 121 -15.44 6.30 -13.15
C TYR A 121 -14.65 5.69 -14.31
N THR A 122 -14.16 6.53 -15.22
CA THR A 122 -13.37 6.12 -16.37
C THR A 122 -12.03 6.82 -16.37
N THR A 123 -10.94 6.07 -16.19
CA THR A 123 -9.57 6.59 -16.26
C THR A 123 -8.95 6.23 -17.60
N THR A 124 -8.33 7.21 -18.26
CA THR A 124 -7.69 7.01 -19.57
C THR A 124 -6.18 7.17 -19.45
N PHE A 125 -5.45 6.11 -19.84
CA PHE A 125 -3.99 6.12 -19.98
C PHE A 125 -3.64 6.42 -21.43
N THR A 126 -3.05 7.58 -21.66
CA THR A 126 -2.60 8.02 -22.98
C THR A 126 -1.15 7.60 -23.23
N SER A 127 -0.81 7.54 -24.51
CA SER A 127 0.58 7.40 -24.96
C SER A 127 1.50 8.48 -24.45
N SER A 128 1.05 9.73 -24.28
CA SER A 128 1.88 10.78 -23.68
C SER A 128 2.27 10.46 -22.23
N LEU A 129 1.32 10.02 -21.41
CA LEU A 129 1.53 9.62 -20.02
C LEU A 129 2.50 8.44 -19.90
N LEU A 130 2.46 7.54 -20.89
CA LEU A 130 3.26 6.32 -20.91
C LEU A 130 4.56 6.44 -21.72
N SER A 131 4.72 7.43 -22.59
CA SER A 131 5.86 7.56 -23.50
C SER A 131 7.18 7.87 -22.80
N GLY A 132 7.14 8.61 -21.70
CA GLY A 132 8.31 8.83 -20.84
C GLY A 132 8.68 7.60 -19.99
N LEU A 133 7.81 6.59 -19.95
CA LEU A 133 7.90 5.43 -19.09
C LEU A 133 8.22 4.14 -19.85
N LEU A 134 7.68 4.01 -21.06
CA LEU A 134 7.74 2.83 -21.92
C LEU A 134 8.72 3.06 -23.08
N GLY A 135 9.93 3.52 -22.78
CA GLY A 135 10.94 3.99 -23.73
C GLY A 135 11.45 2.92 -24.72
N GLY A 136 10.59 2.35 -25.55
CA GLY A 136 10.94 1.65 -26.79
C GLY A 136 10.72 0.14 -26.84
N LEU A 137 10.02 -0.53 -25.92
CA LEU A 137 10.03 -2.00 -25.89
C LEU A 137 8.82 -2.69 -26.53
N LEU A 138 9.12 -3.38 -27.63
CA LEU A 138 8.40 -4.60 -28.02
C LEU A 138 8.59 -5.66 -26.92
N GLY A 139 7.53 -6.31 -26.47
CA GLY A 139 7.62 -7.35 -25.44
C GLY A 139 7.46 -6.87 -24.00
N GLU A 140 6.99 -5.64 -23.78
CA GLU A 140 6.94 -5.05 -22.44
C GLU A 140 5.67 -5.41 -21.66
N THR A 141 5.85 -5.61 -20.36
CA THR A 141 4.79 -5.81 -19.38
C THR A 141 4.96 -4.76 -18.29
N PHE A 142 3.91 -4.02 -17.96
CA PHE A 142 3.92 -3.10 -16.84
C PHE A 142 2.63 -3.22 -16.02
N SER A 143 2.71 -2.83 -14.76
CA SER A 143 1.56 -2.80 -13.86
C SER A 143 1.25 -1.37 -13.42
N SER A 144 -0.04 -1.06 -13.36
CA SER A 144 -0.57 0.16 -12.77
C SER A 144 -1.41 -0.19 -11.55
N ASN A 145 -1.12 0.43 -10.41
CA ASN A 145 -1.86 0.23 -9.17
C ASN A 145 -2.76 1.44 -8.92
N VAL A 146 -3.97 1.21 -8.40
CA VAL A 146 -4.88 2.25 -7.92
C VAL A 146 -5.19 2.04 -6.45
N ARG A 147 -5.20 3.14 -5.70
CA ARG A 147 -5.56 3.16 -4.29
C ARG A 147 -6.51 4.30 -3.98
N THR A 148 -7.26 4.13 -2.89
CA THR A 148 -8.06 5.21 -2.32
C THR A 148 -7.17 6.03 -1.41
N LYS A 149 -7.27 7.36 -1.53
CA LYS A 149 -6.70 8.32 -0.60
C LYS A 149 -7.83 9.13 -0.01
N ALA A 150 -7.79 9.40 1.28
CA ALA A 150 -8.83 10.20 1.94
C ALA A 150 -8.19 11.17 2.93
N TRP A 151 -8.80 12.36 3.03
CA TRP A 151 -8.44 13.40 3.99
C TRP A 151 -6.93 13.74 3.97
N THR A 152 -6.31 13.81 5.14
CA THR A 152 -4.93 14.25 5.37
C THR A 152 -3.89 13.13 5.30
N GLY A 153 -4.14 12.09 4.49
CA GLY A 153 -3.13 11.06 4.18
C GLY A 153 -3.52 9.63 4.51
N TRP A 154 -4.79 9.37 4.82
CA TRP A 154 -5.28 7.99 4.92
C TRP A 154 -5.29 7.36 3.53
N VAL A 155 -4.75 6.16 3.42
CA VAL A 155 -4.73 5.40 2.17
C VAL A 155 -5.29 4.01 2.41
N SER A 156 -5.88 3.41 1.36
CA SER A 156 -6.25 2.00 1.43
C SER A 156 -5.00 1.14 1.64
N PRO A 157 -5.03 0.14 2.55
CA PRO A 157 -3.88 -0.72 2.83
C PRO A 157 -3.59 -1.70 1.68
N THR A 158 -4.59 -1.94 0.83
CA THR A 158 -4.48 -2.73 -0.40
C THR A 158 -4.69 -1.84 -1.62
N VAL A 159 -4.31 -2.38 -2.78
CA VAL A 159 -4.40 -1.70 -4.08
C VAL A 159 -5.10 -2.61 -5.07
N SER A 160 -5.79 -2.04 -6.04
CA SER A 160 -6.23 -2.78 -7.22
C SER A 160 -5.19 -2.60 -8.31
N THR A 161 -4.82 -3.69 -8.96
CA THR A 161 -3.73 -3.73 -9.94
C THR A 161 -4.28 -4.00 -11.32
N LEU A 162 -3.86 -3.20 -12.28
CA LEU A 162 -4.02 -3.39 -13.71
C LEU A 162 -2.67 -3.84 -14.27
N THR A 163 -2.65 -4.90 -15.07
CA THR A 163 -1.44 -5.38 -15.74
C THR A 163 -1.64 -5.30 -17.24
N TYR A 164 -0.74 -4.58 -17.89
CA TYR A 164 -0.61 -4.50 -19.34
C TYR A 164 0.50 -5.44 -19.80
N THR A 165 0.22 -6.29 -20.77
CA THR A 165 1.21 -7.17 -21.39
C THR A 165 1.16 -7.01 -22.90
N LYS A 166 2.27 -6.67 -23.55
CA LYS A 166 2.39 -6.59 -25.00
C LYS A 166 3.48 -7.54 -25.49
N PRO A 167 3.11 -8.77 -25.90
CA PRO A 167 4.08 -9.65 -26.54
C PRO A 167 4.48 -9.10 -27.92
N ILE A 168 5.66 -9.49 -28.40
CA ILE A 168 6.28 -8.92 -29.61
C ILE A 168 5.37 -9.07 -30.85
N LEU A 169 4.69 -10.20 -31.01
CA LEU A 169 3.94 -10.56 -32.22
C LEU A 169 2.42 -10.65 -32.01
N SER A 170 1.90 -10.33 -30.83
CA SER A 170 0.47 -10.47 -30.55
C SER A 170 -0.17 -9.17 -30.09
N THR A 171 -1.51 -9.18 -30.04
CA THR A 171 -2.28 -8.08 -29.48
C THR A 171 -1.98 -7.92 -27.99
N PRO A 172 -1.92 -6.69 -27.48
CA PRO A 172 -1.74 -6.48 -26.05
C PRO A 172 -2.95 -7.01 -25.29
N THR A 173 -2.68 -7.49 -24.08
CA THR A 173 -3.70 -7.93 -23.13
C THR A 173 -3.62 -7.07 -21.88
N CYS A 174 -4.80 -6.74 -21.34
CA CYS A 174 -4.94 -6.00 -20.10
C CYS A 174 -5.75 -6.87 -19.14
N THR A 175 -5.16 -7.18 -17.99
CA THR A 175 -5.83 -7.92 -16.92
C THR A 175 -5.86 -7.06 -15.66
N PHE A 176 -6.77 -7.35 -14.75
CA PHE A 176 -6.83 -6.65 -13.48
C PHE A 176 -7.11 -7.61 -12.33
N ALA A 177 -6.65 -7.22 -11.14
CA ALA A 177 -6.93 -7.88 -9.88
C ALA A 177 -7.31 -6.81 -8.86
N ASN A 178 -8.42 -7.01 -8.16
CA ASN A 178 -8.88 -6.06 -7.17
C ASN A 178 -8.33 -6.39 -5.78
N GLY A 179 -7.90 -5.35 -5.06
CA GLY A 179 -7.54 -5.47 -3.66
C GLY A 179 -8.77 -5.51 -2.77
N SER A 180 -8.66 -6.25 -1.65
CA SER A 180 -9.71 -6.37 -0.63
C SER A 180 -9.40 -5.61 0.66
#